data_AF-A0A9X5BDG9-F1
#
_entry.id   AF-A0A9X5BDG9-F1
#
_cell.length_a   1.000
_cell.length_b   1.000
_cell.length_c   1.000
_cell.angle_alpha   90.00
_cell.angle_beta   90.00
_cell.angle_gamma   90.00
#
_symmetry.space_group_name_H-M   'P 1'
#
loop_
_entity.id
_entity.type
_entity.pdbx_description
1 polymer ?
#
loop_
_entity_poly.entity_id
_entity_poly.type
_entity_poly.pdbx_seq_one_letter_code
_entity_poly.pdbx_strand_id
1 'polypeptide(L)'
;MHRRRFFSQEEAENSVYWALRDGYRLIDTARIYRNEAGVGRGIQRAVDEGFVTREEIFVTTKMWTDDYDDGAAAVDASLDRLGLDYIDLMILHHSQPENDVEAYQAMEQAVADGKLRTIGLSNYYEPEDFDRLVHATTILPALIQNETHPYHQSMGMKEHIAQYGTVMESWFPLGGRRNT
;
A
#
# COMPACT_ATOMS: atom_id res chain seq x y z
N MET A 1 7.50 20.71 -17.50
CA MET A 1 7.19 20.09 -16.19
C MET A 1 5.69 19.86 -16.08
N HIS A 2 5.19 18.65 -16.35
CA HIS A 2 3.81 18.29 -15.99
C HIS A 2 3.82 17.85 -14.53
N ARG A 3 3.21 18.65 -13.64
CA ARG A 3 3.03 18.26 -12.23
C ARG A 3 2.17 16.98 -12.19
N ARG A 4 2.60 15.96 -11.44
CA ARG A 4 1.75 14.80 -11.10
C ARG A 4 0.49 15.35 -10.42
N ARG A 5 -0.66 15.29 -11.09
CA ARG A 5 -1.97 15.59 -10.48
C ARG A 5 -2.48 14.32 -9.82
N PHE A 6 -2.40 14.29 -8.49
CA PHE A 6 -3.15 13.36 -7.66
C PHE A 6 -4.61 13.79 -7.61
N PHE A 7 -5.50 12.86 -7.27
CA PHE A 7 -6.89 13.19 -6.99
C PHE A 7 -6.97 14.17 -5.81
N SER A 8 -7.87 15.14 -5.92
CA SER A 8 -8.30 15.95 -4.79
C SER A 8 -8.96 15.05 -3.72
N GLN A 9 -9.18 15.61 -2.53
CA GLN A 9 -9.89 14.91 -1.46
C GLN A 9 -11.31 14.50 -1.88
N GLU A 10 -12.00 15.34 -2.66
CA GLU A 10 -13.35 15.09 -3.17
C GLU A 10 -13.35 14.06 -4.32
N GLU A 11 -12.36 14.13 -5.22
CA GLU A 11 -12.18 13.14 -6.28
C GLU A 11 -11.90 11.76 -5.68
N ALA A 12 -11.05 11.67 -4.65
CA ALA A 12 -10.75 10.42 -3.96
C ALA A 12 -11.97 9.85 -3.22
N GLU A 13 -12.69 10.69 -2.46
CA GLU A 13 -13.91 10.31 -1.74
C GLU A 13 -14.96 9.71 -2.67
N ASN A 14 -15.30 10.43 -3.74
CA ASN A 14 -16.28 9.95 -4.71
C ASN A 14 -15.81 8.68 -5.41
N SER A 15 -14.53 8.60 -5.81
CA SER A 15 -14.00 7.41 -6.50
C SER A 15 -14.11 6.16 -5.63
N VAL A 16 -13.75 6.27 -4.34
CA VAL A 16 -13.82 5.15 -3.39
C VAL A 16 -15.27 4.75 -3.12
N TYR A 17 -16.15 5.72 -2.84
CA TYR A 17 -17.56 5.46 -2.60
C TYR A 17 -18.22 4.69 -3.75
N TRP A 18 -18.02 5.15 -5.00
CA TRP A 18 -18.60 4.51 -6.17
C TRP A 18 -18.00 3.13 -6.43
N ALA A 19 -16.69 2.95 -6.26
CA ALA A 19 -16.06 1.64 -6.41
C ALA A 19 -16.63 0.61 -5.42
N LEU A 20 -16.77 0.98 -4.13
CA LEU A 20 -17.34 0.10 -3.11
C LEU A 20 -18.80 -0.26 -3.41
N ARG A 21 -19.59 0.73 -3.83
CA ARG A 21 -20.98 0.55 -4.25
C ARG A 21 -21.12 -0.38 -5.45
N ASP A 22 -20.16 -0.35 -6.38
CA ASP A 22 -20.13 -1.21 -7.57
C ASP A 22 -19.51 -2.59 -7.31
N GLY A 23 -19.15 -2.91 -6.06
CA GLY A 23 -18.71 -4.25 -5.66
C GLY A 23 -17.20 -4.41 -5.47
N TYR A 24 -16.39 -3.37 -5.65
CA TYR A 24 -14.98 -3.44 -5.28
C TYR A 24 -14.83 -3.60 -3.77
N ARG A 25 -13.77 -4.30 -3.35
CA ARG A 25 -13.42 -4.50 -1.94
C ARG A 25 -11.99 -4.11 -1.61
N LEU A 26 -11.10 -4.08 -2.61
CA LEU A 26 -9.73 -3.59 -2.46
C LEU A 26 -9.66 -2.10 -2.79
N ILE A 27 -9.15 -1.29 -1.86
CA ILE A 27 -8.87 0.13 -2.04
C ILE A 27 -7.39 0.37 -1.74
N ASP A 28 -6.62 0.76 -2.76
CA ASP A 28 -5.20 1.09 -2.65
C ASP A 28 -4.99 2.61 -2.68
N THR A 29 -4.29 3.13 -1.68
CA THR A 29 -3.88 4.54 -1.58
C THR A 29 -2.43 4.62 -1.10
N ALA A 30 -1.93 5.82 -0.80
CA ALA A 30 -0.63 6.04 -0.20
C ALA A 30 -0.58 7.41 0.48
N ARG A 31 0.24 7.54 1.52
CA ARG A 31 0.54 8.82 2.17
C ARG A 31 0.95 9.90 1.16
N ILE A 32 1.82 9.55 0.20
CA ILE A 32 2.34 10.52 -0.79
C ILE A 32 1.28 11.04 -1.76
N TYR A 33 0.14 10.36 -1.91
CA TYR A 33 -0.97 10.82 -2.75
C TYR A 33 -1.72 11.99 -2.11
N ARG A 34 -1.53 12.23 -0.81
CA ARG A 34 -2.07 13.36 -0.03
C ARG A 34 -3.59 13.44 -0.06
N ASN A 35 -4.25 12.29 -0.19
CA ASN A 35 -5.71 12.19 -0.30
C ASN A 35 -6.32 11.06 0.56
N GLU A 36 -5.56 10.52 1.52
CA GLU A 36 -6.05 9.50 2.46
C GLU A 36 -7.31 9.95 3.23
N ALA A 37 -7.41 11.22 3.60
CA ALA A 37 -8.62 11.76 4.23
C ALA A 37 -9.87 11.63 3.34
N GLY A 38 -9.73 11.82 2.03
CA GLY A 38 -10.79 11.60 1.06
C GLY A 38 -11.15 10.14 0.92
N VAL A 39 -10.14 9.26 0.85
CA VAL A 39 -10.33 7.80 0.84
C VAL A 39 -11.11 7.35 2.08
N GLY A 40 -10.71 7.82 3.27
CA GLY A 40 -11.37 7.55 4.54
C GLY A 40 -12.84 7.97 4.55
N ARG A 41 -13.15 9.21 4.11
CA ARG A 41 -14.54 9.67 3.99
C ARG A 41 -15.35 8.83 3.01
N GLY A 42 -14.75 8.40 1.89
CA GLY A 42 -15.42 7.54 0.90
C GLY A 42 -15.77 6.17 1.48
N ILE A 43 -14.86 5.58 2.25
CA ILE A 43 -15.08 4.33 2.99
C ILE A 43 -16.22 4.52 4.00
N GLN A 44 -16.11 5.52 4.88
CA GLN A 44 -17.09 5.78 5.94
C GLN A 44 -18.49 5.97 5.35
N ARG A 45 -18.61 6.76 4.28
CA ARG A 45 -19.88 6.98 3.60
C ARG A 45 -20.48 5.67 3.04
N ALA A 46 -19.66 4.81 2.43
CA ALA A 46 -20.14 3.54 1.90
C ALA A 46 -20.62 2.58 3.02
N VAL A 47 -19.96 2.62 4.18
CA VAL A 47 -20.37 1.87 5.38
C VAL A 47 -21.66 2.44 5.98
N ASP A 48 -21.76 3.76 6.13
CA ASP A 48 -22.94 4.45 6.68
C ASP A 48 -24.19 4.22 5.83
N GLU A 49 -24.04 4.20 4.50
CA GLU A 49 -25.14 3.90 3.56
C GLU A 49 -25.45 2.39 3.47
N GLY A 50 -24.67 1.53 4.12
CA GLY A 50 -24.95 0.09 4.27
C GLY A 50 -24.64 -0.76 3.04
N PHE A 51 -23.75 -0.32 2.15
CA PHE A 51 -23.33 -1.12 0.98
C PHE A 51 -22.29 -2.19 1.32
N VAL A 52 -21.50 -1.94 2.36
CA VAL A 52 -20.37 -2.76 2.84
C VAL A 52 -20.17 -2.54 4.33
N THR A 53 -19.59 -3.50 5.05
CA THR A 53 -19.01 -3.28 6.38
C THR A 53 -17.51 -2.99 6.28
N ARG A 54 -16.90 -2.45 7.33
CA ARG A 54 -15.46 -2.18 7.35
C ARG A 54 -14.65 -3.46 7.10
N GLU A 55 -15.09 -4.58 7.65
CA GLU A 55 -14.43 -5.89 7.56
C GLU A 55 -14.50 -6.51 6.15
N GLU A 56 -15.41 -6.04 5.31
CA GLU A 56 -15.48 -6.45 3.90
C GLU A 56 -14.50 -5.68 3.02
N ILE A 57 -13.96 -4.56 3.48
CA ILE A 57 -13.06 -3.69 2.72
C ILE A 57 -11.61 -4.04 3.07
N PHE A 58 -10.79 -4.28 2.05
CA PHE A 58 -9.35 -4.42 2.17
C PHE A 58 -8.68 -3.09 1.80
N VAL A 59 -8.13 -2.39 2.79
CA VAL A 59 -7.48 -1.10 2.60
C VAL A 59 -5.96 -1.27 2.57
N THR A 60 -5.34 -0.85 1.47
CA THR A 60 -3.89 -0.74 1.34
C THR A 60 -3.45 0.72 1.40
N THR A 61 -2.46 1.04 2.22
CA THR A 61 -1.71 2.31 2.11
C THR A 61 -0.20 2.09 2.17
N LYS A 62 0.59 3.14 1.97
CA LYS A 62 2.05 3.06 1.80
C LYS A 62 2.76 4.11 2.65
N MET A 63 3.75 3.67 3.42
CA MET A 63 4.68 4.52 4.13
C MET A 63 5.66 5.12 3.11
N TRP A 64 5.83 6.44 3.13
CA TRP A 64 6.78 7.12 2.25
C TRP A 64 8.16 7.17 2.90
N THR A 65 9.21 7.21 2.08
CA THR A 65 10.61 7.16 2.53
C THR A 65 10.99 8.25 3.53
N ASP A 66 10.39 9.44 3.42
CA ASP A 66 10.59 10.54 4.36
C ASP A 66 10.12 10.22 5.80
N ASP A 67 9.27 9.20 5.95
CA ASP A 67 8.68 8.81 7.22
C ASP A 67 9.35 7.55 7.81
N TYR A 68 10.37 6.98 7.16
CA TYR A 68 11.00 5.70 7.58
C TYR A 68 11.74 5.80 8.91
N ASP A 69 12.31 6.96 9.23
CA ASP A 69 13.01 7.20 10.50
C ASP A 69 12.06 7.12 11.72
N ASP A 70 10.75 7.25 11.51
CA ASP A 70 9.72 7.11 12.55
C ASP A 70 8.49 6.35 12.02
N GLY A 71 8.72 5.09 11.66
CA GLY A 71 7.69 4.22 11.08
C GLY A 71 6.46 4.06 11.98
N ALA A 72 6.63 4.07 13.30
CA ALA A 72 5.51 3.98 14.25
C ALA A 72 4.59 5.21 14.15
N ALA A 73 5.15 6.41 14.15
CA ALA A 73 4.36 7.64 13.96
C ALA A 73 3.74 7.69 12.56
N ALA A 74 4.40 7.15 11.54
CA ALA A 74 3.90 7.11 10.18
C ALA A 74 2.66 6.19 10.02
N VAL A 75 2.64 5.04 10.72
CA VAL A 75 1.46 4.15 10.81
C VAL A 75 0.29 4.89 11.44
N ASP A 76 0.50 5.48 12.63
CA ASP A 76 -0.54 6.19 13.37
C ASP A 76 -1.11 7.36 12.58
N ALA A 77 -0.24 8.15 11.96
CA ALA A 77 -0.69 9.27 11.14
C ALA A 77 -1.50 8.82 9.91
N SER A 78 -1.27 7.62 9.38
CA SER A 78 -2.06 7.08 8.26
C SER A 78 -3.42 6.58 8.72
N LEU A 79 -3.49 5.89 9.87
CA LEU A 79 -4.76 5.53 10.52
C LEU A 79 -5.61 6.77 10.79
N ASP A 80 -5.02 7.82 11.38
CA ASP A 80 -5.69 9.09 11.68
C ASP A 80 -6.24 9.75 10.40
N ARG A 81 -5.43 9.82 9.33
CA ARG A 81 -5.87 10.42 8.07
C ARG A 81 -6.98 9.61 7.43
N LEU A 82 -6.91 8.27 7.45
CA LEU A 82 -7.95 7.41 6.91
C LEU A 82 -9.20 7.35 7.81
N GLY A 83 -9.09 7.73 9.08
CA GLY A 83 -10.17 7.59 10.06
C GLY A 83 -10.50 6.12 10.33
N LEU A 84 -9.50 5.25 10.43
CA LEU A 84 -9.67 3.80 10.61
C LEU A 84 -8.99 3.32 11.89
N ASP A 85 -9.57 2.32 12.53
CA ASP A 85 -8.97 1.65 13.69
C ASP A 85 -7.85 0.67 13.30
N TYR A 86 -7.90 0.14 12.07
CA TYR A 86 -6.86 -0.72 11.50
C TYR A 86 -6.75 -0.57 9.98
N ILE A 87 -5.59 -0.91 9.44
CA ILE A 87 -5.30 -1.00 7.99
C ILE A 87 -5.05 -2.46 7.64
N ASP A 88 -5.58 -2.92 6.51
CA ASP A 88 -5.43 -4.32 6.09
C ASP A 88 -4.01 -4.60 5.61
N LEU A 89 -3.45 -3.72 4.78
CA LEU A 89 -2.08 -3.82 4.30
C LEU A 89 -1.40 -2.46 4.34
N MET A 90 -0.25 -2.38 5.00
CA MET A 90 0.69 -1.28 4.77
C MET A 90 1.92 -1.80 4.05
N ILE A 91 2.43 -1.04 3.09
CA ILE A 91 3.67 -1.37 2.39
C ILE A 91 4.70 -0.24 2.48
N LEU A 92 5.98 -0.59 2.49
CA LEU A 92 7.06 0.37 2.21
C LEU A 92 6.96 0.80 0.75
N HIS A 93 6.84 2.09 0.46
CA HIS A 93 6.58 2.57 -0.91
C HIS A 93 7.80 2.41 -1.82
N HIS A 94 9.01 2.50 -1.29
CA HIS A 94 10.25 2.31 -2.02
C HIS A 94 11.31 1.65 -1.14
N SER A 95 12.27 0.98 -1.77
CA SER A 95 13.51 0.61 -1.10
C SER A 95 14.30 1.84 -0.69
N GLN A 96 14.86 1.80 0.53
CA GLN A 96 15.78 2.79 1.06
C GLN A 96 16.71 2.09 2.07
N PRO A 97 17.80 1.46 1.61
CA PRO A 97 18.62 0.59 2.44
C PRO A 97 19.18 1.21 3.72
N GLU A 98 19.21 2.54 3.80
CA GLU A 98 19.66 3.29 4.96
C GLU A 98 18.75 3.09 6.19
N ASN A 99 17.44 2.87 6.01
CA ASN A 99 16.47 2.81 7.11
C ASN A 99 15.18 2.01 6.82
N ASP A 100 15.09 1.30 5.69
CA ASP A 100 13.90 0.54 5.33
C ASP A 100 13.67 -0.70 6.21
N VAL A 101 14.73 -1.31 6.73
CA VAL A 101 14.64 -2.44 7.67
C VAL A 101 13.98 -2.00 8.97
N GLU A 102 14.43 -0.88 9.55
CA GLU A 102 13.87 -0.31 10.78
C GLU A 102 12.41 0.10 10.58
N ALA A 103 12.07 0.70 9.44
CA ALA A 103 10.71 1.04 9.08
C ALA A 103 9.82 -0.21 8.95
N TYR A 104 10.33 -1.29 8.33
CA TYR A 104 9.61 -2.55 8.22
C TYR A 104 9.38 -3.19 9.59
N GLN A 105 10.39 -3.20 10.46
CA GLN A 105 10.27 -3.70 11.84
C GLN A 105 9.24 -2.91 12.66
N ALA A 106 9.13 -1.58 12.45
CA ALA A 106 8.07 -0.80 13.05
C ALA A 106 6.68 -1.24 12.56
N MET A 107 6.55 -1.61 11.28
CA MET A 107 5.32 -2.19 10.74
C MET A 107 5.03 -3.59 11.30
N GLU A 108 6.06 -4.41 11.57
CA GLU A 108 5.89 -5.71 12.26
C GLU A 108 5.32 -5.53 13.67
N GLN A 109 5.84 -4.56 14.41
CA GLN A 109 5.30 -4.21 15.72
C GLN A 109 3.84 -3.74 15.61
N ALA A 110 3.52 -2.92 14.61
CA ALA A 110 2.15 -2.48 14.38
C ALA A 110 1.18 -3.63 13.99
N VAL A 111 1.70 -4.71 13.37
CA VAL A 111 0.94 -5.96 13.19
C VAL A 111 0.67 -6.63 14.54
N ALA A 112 1.69 -6.76 15.38
CA ALA A 112 1.55 -7.34 16.72
C ALA A 112 0.56 -6.54 17.59
N ASP A 113 0.53 -5.22 17.43
CA ASP A 113 -0.38 -4.31 18.13
C ASP A 113 -1.81 -4.29 17.54
N GLY A 114 -2.04 -4.95 16.41
CA GLY A 114 -3.35 -5.03 15.74
C GLY A 114 -3.73 -3.78 14.92
N LYS A 115 -2.82 -2.82 14.77
CA LYS A 115 -2.99 -1.62 13.94
C LYS A 115 -2.93 -1.94 12.44
N LEU A 116 -2.10 -2.91 12.08
CA LEU A 116 -1.98 -3.45 10.72
C LEU A 116 -2.40 -4.93 10.73
N ARG A 117 -3.08 -5.42 9.68
CA ARG A 117 -3.34 -6.86 9.54
C ARG A 117 -2.19 -7.59 8.88
N THR A 118 -1.59 -6.98 7.87
CA THR A 118 -0.43 -7.53 7.16
C THR A 118 0.43 -6.41 6.57
N ILE A 119 1.61 -6.78 6.05
CA ILE A 119 2.64 -5.85 5.60
C ILE A 119 3.32 -6.35 4.32
N GLY A 120 3.87 -5.42 3.54
CA GLY A 120 4.48 -5.75 2.25
C GLY A 120 5.44 -4.67 1.75
N LEU A 121 5.83 -4.79 0.48
CA LEU A 121 6.82 -3.91 -0.15
C LEU A 121 6.30 -3.33 -1.46
N SER A 122 6.92 -2.27 -1.94
CA SER A 122 6.72 -1.73 -3.27
C SER A 122 8.03 -1.22 -3.82
N ASN A 123 8.22 -1.35 -5.14
CA ASN A 123 9.38 -0.84 -5.87
C ASN A 123 10.74 -1.43 -5.42
N TYR A 124 10.75 -2.72 -5.06
CA TYR A 124 11.97 -3.51 -4.96
C TYR A 124 12.15 -4.29 -6.28
N TYR A 125 13.14 -3.90 -7.08
CA TYR A 125 13.33 -4.46 -8.43
C TYR A 125 14.46 -5.47 -8.52
N GLU A 126 15.40 -5.42 -7.57
CA GLU A 126 16.57 -6.30 -7.53
C GLU A 126 16.37 -7.41 -6.47
N PRO A 127 16.52 -8.69 -6.83
CA PRO A 127 16.43 -9.82 -5.90
C PRO A 127 17.29 -9.66 -4.64
N GLU A 128 18.51 -9.16 -4.79
CA GLU A 128 19.46 -9.00 -3.67
C GLU A 128 18.98 -7.96 -2.64
N ASP A 129 18.27 -6.93 -3.10
CA ASP A 129 17.73 -5.88 -2.23
C ASP A 129 16.47 -6.36 -1.48
N PHE A 130 15.63 -7.16 -2.15
CA PHE A 130 14.55 -7.87 -1.49
C PHE A 130 15.09 -8.85 -0.43
N ASP A 131 16.08 -9.65 -0.79
CA ASP A 131 16.72 -10.64 0.09
C ASP A 131 17.36 -9.98 1.32
N ARG A 132 18.01 -8.84 1.14
CA ARG A 132 18.57 -8.05 2.24
C ARG A 132 17.51 -7.71 3.28
N LEU A 133 16.34 -7.23 2.84
CA LEU A 133 15.25 -6.85 3.76
C LEU A 133 14.66 -8.08 4.44
N VAL A 134 14.26 -9.12 3.69
CA VAL A 134 13.59 -10.30 4.28
C VAL A 134 14.49 -11.10 5.20
N HIS A 135 15.81 -11.08 5.01
CA HIS A 135 16.75 -11.72 5.94
C HIS A 135 16.97 -10.90 7.23
N ALA A 136 16.56 -9.63 7.27
CA ALA A 136 16.69 -8.74 8.42
C ALA A 136 15.36 -8.57 9.21
N THR A 137 14.27 -9.15 8.72
CA THR A 137 12.92 -9.04 9.30
C THR A 137 12.33 -10.43 9.58
N THR A 138 11.21 -10.48 10.30
CA THR A 138 10.57 -11.71 10.78
C THR A 138 9.33 -12.09 9.96
N ILE A 139 8.47 -11.11 9.69
CA ILE A 139 7.26 -11.26 8.88
C ILE A 139 7.67 -11.14 7.42
N LEU A 140 7.45 -12.20 6.64
CA LEU A 140 7.68 -12.15 5.20
C LEU A 140 6.67 -11.19 4.55
N PRO A 141 7.10 -10.37 3.58
CA PRO A 141 6.18 -9.51 2.82
C PRO A 141 5.06 -10.33 2.20
N ALA A 142 3.80 -9.98 2.52
CA ALA A 142 2.65 -10.65 1.92
C ALA A 142 2.61 -10.43 0.39
N LEU A 143 3.01 -9.24 -0.04
CA LEU A 143 3.16 -8.89 -1.44
C LEU A 143 4.32 -7.94 -1.71
N ILE A 144 4.69 -7.87 -2.98
CA ILE A 144 5.45 -6.77 -3.57
C ILE A 144 4.62 -6.09 -4.67
N GLN A 145 4.39 -4.79 -4.53
CA GLN A 145 3.66 -3.98 -5.50
C GLN A 145 4.63 -3.29 -6.46
N ASN A 146 4.81 -3.83 -7.68
CA ASN A 146 5.71 -3.27 -8.70
C ASN A 146 4.96 -2.92 -10.00
N GLU A 147 5.57 -2.10 -10.86
CA GLU A 147 5.04 -1.86 -12.20
C GLU A 147 5.00 -3.20 -12.92
N THR A 148 3.81 -3.64 -13.32
CA THR A 148 3.68 -4.81 -14.18
C THR A 148 2.50 -4.69 -15.12
N HIS A 149 2.75 -4.94 -16.41
CA HIS A 149 1.79 -4.86 -17.51
C HIS A 149 2.32 -5.65 -18.71
N PRO A 150 1.57 -5.83 -19.83
CA PRO A 150 2.01 -6.69 -20.95
C PRO A 150 3.42 -6.40 -21.50
N TYR A 151 3.84 -5.12 -21.48
CA TYR A 151 5.18 -4.67 -21.91
C TYR A 151 6.28 -4.74 -20.83
N HIS A 152 5.93 -4.97 -19.57
CA HIS A 152 6.88 -5.05 -18.46
C HIS A 152 6.37 -6.08 -17.44
N GLN A 153 6.74 -7.35 -17.62
CA GLN A 153 6.08 -8.46 -16.91
C GLN A 153 6.72 -8.85 -15.58
N SER A 154 7.96 -8.39 -15.34
CA SER A 154 8.77 -8.68 -14.14
C SER A 154 8.87 -10.19 -13.82
N MET A 155 9.14 -11.02 -14.85
CA MET A 155 9.14 -12.49 -14.72
C MET A 155 10.20 -13.00 -13.74
N GLY A 156 11.43 -12.48 -13.82
CA GLY A 156 12.50 -12.89 -12.90
C GLY A 156 12.17 -12.58 -11.45
N MET A 157 11.59 -11.40 -11.17
CA MET A 157 11.19 -11.07 -9.80
C MET A 157 10.03 -11.95 -9.31
N LYS A 158 9.05 -12.27 -10.17
CA LYS A 158 7.97 -13.22 -9.82
C LYS A 158 8.50 -14.60 -9.47
N GLU A 159 9.46 -15.11 -10.24
CA GLU A 159 10.11 -16.39 -9.96
C GLU A 159 10.90 -16.34 -8.66
N HIS A 160 11.62 -15.24 -8.41
CA HIS A 160 12.40 -15.03 -7.18
C HIS A 160 11.53 -15.00 -5.93
N ILE A 161 10.48 -14.16 -5.88
CA ILE A 161 9.67 -13.98 -4.68
C ILE A 161 8.79 -15.18 -4.33
N ALA A 162 8.51 -16.06 -5.31
CA ALA A 162 7.67 -17.24 -5.11
C ALA A 162 8.22 -18.18 -4.03
N GLN A 163 9.54 -18.24 -3.84
CA GLN A 163 10.17 -19.07 -2.80
C GLN A 163 9.85 -18.58 -1.37
N TYR A 164 9.45 -17.32 -1.22
CA TYR A 164 9.08 -16.71 0.06
C TYR A 164 7.57 -16.74 0.32
N GLY A 165 6.77 -17.24 -0.63
CA GLY A 165 5.31 -17.17 -0.57
C GLY A 165 4.74 -15.74 -0.77
N THR A 166 5.59 -14.79 -1.15
CA THR A 166 5.22 -13.41 -1.49
C THR A 166 4.62 -13.35 -2.90
N VAL A 167 3.54 -12.59 -3.07
CA VAL A 167 2.89 -12.42 -4.39
C VAL A 167 3.19 -11.05 -5.01
N MET A 168 3.10 -10.96 -6.34
CA MET A 168 3.24 -9.70 -7.07
C MET A 168 1.88 -9.01 -7.22
N GLU A 169 1.78 -7.75 -6.83
CA GLU A 169 0.65 -6.87 -7.14
C GLU A 169 1.06 -5.81 -8.18
N SER A 170 0.21 -5.57 -9.17
CA SER A 170 0.52 -4.70 -10.31
C SER A 170 0.06 -3.27 -10.07
N TRP A 171 0.99 -2.32 -9.95
CA TRP A 171 0.66 -0.91 -10.19
C TRP A 171 0.83 -0.55 -11.68
N PHE A 172 0.03 0.41 -12.14
CA PHE A 172 -0.12 0.78 -13.57
C PHE A 172 -0.32 -0.42 -14.53
N PRO A 173 -1.30 -1.32 -14.27
CA PRO A 173 -1.52 -2.51 -15.09
C PRO A 173 -1.87 -2.22 -16.55
N LEU A 174 -2.32 -1.00 -16.86
CA LEU A 174 -2.65 -0.55 -18.23
C LEU A 174 -1.51 0.27 -18.89
N GLY A 175 -0.27 0.18 -18.40
CA GLY A 175 0.90 0.86 -18.96
C GLY A 175 1.13 2.29 -18.45
N GLY A 176 0.39 2.71 -17.43
CA GLY A 176 0.62 3.99 -16.77
C GLY A 176 0.38 5.22 -17.66
N ARG A 177 0.83 6.40 -17.20
CA ARG A 177 0.72 7.62 -17.99
C ARG A 177 1.87 7.65 -19.02
N ARG A 178 1.51 7.62 -20.31
CA ARG A 178 2.36 7.68 -21.54
C ARG A 178 2.47 6.40 -22.37
N ASN A 179 1.82 5.30 -21.99
CA ASN A 179 1.76 4.09 -22.82
C ASN A 179 0.32 3.75 -23.29
N THR A 180 -0.56 4.76 -23.31
CA THR A 180 -1.86 4.83 -24.01
C THR A 180 -1.82 6.03 -24.95
#